data_AF-A0A496BHW9-F1
#
_entry.id   AF-A0A496BHW9-F1
#
_cell.length_a   1.000
_cell.length_b   1.000
_cell.length_c   1.000
_cell.angle_alpha   90.00
_cell.angle_beta   90.00
_cell.angle_gamma   90.00
#
_symmetry.space_group_name_H-M   'P 1'
#
loop_
_entity.id
_entity.type
_entity.pdbx_description
1 polymer ?
#
loop_
_entity_poly.entity_id
_entity_poly.type
_entity_poly.pdbx_seq_one_letter_code
_entity_poly.pdbx_strand_id
1 'polypeptide(L)'
;MDIVLLFGLSGRHGQIVLNTEIETGDIPKAEQLGTVKTDYVWHYEQEQQDLDRRLEFIGLNESQAPMFRGEEGSIWYVKIKDTSEVRMYKCKPHRIEQVHWTQTQTQLSPTEIWATILKAFENWENPELDEIIAILNEDYPIDQITLSIGQIEQMLNTAKNAADTRRKIWELMVMHGFDSNTNTATVFHKIASQFDQDNRLIYKTIKNVQKMMHMEDE
;
A
#
# COMPACT_ATOMS: atom_id res chain seq x y z
N MET A 1 -24.49 -2.98 -1.75
CA MET A 1 -23.31 -2.87 -2.62
C MET A 1 -23.64 -3.67 -3.85
N ASP A 2 -23.87 -3.01 -4.97
CA ASP A 2 -24.04 -3.68 -6.25
C ASP A 2 -22.64 -4.01 -6.76
N ILE A 3 -22.25 -5.28 -6.65
CA ILE A 3 -20.95 -5.74 -7.12
C ILE A 3 -21.05 -5.93 -8.63
N VAL A 4 -20.18 -5.26 -9.38
CA VAL A 4 -20.11 -5.36 -10.84
C VAL A 4 -18.72 -5.80 -11.29
N LEU A 5 -18.65 -6.60 -12.34
CA LEU A 5 -17.39 -7.00 -12.96
C LEU A 5 -16.86 -5.89 -13.88
N LEU A 6 -15.67 -5.39 -13.56
CA LEU A 6 -14.94 -4.40 -14.37
C LEU A 6 -14.05 -5.05 -15.43
N PHE A 7 -13.26 -6.06 -15.03
CA PHE A 7 -12.36 -6.82 -15.88
C PHE A 7 -12.01 -8.15 -15.21
N GLY A 8 -11.39 -9.06 -15.95
CA GLY A 8 -10.78 -10.29 -15.45
C GLY A 8 -9.29 -10.32 -15.74
N LEU A 9 -8.60 -11.30 -15.17
CA LEU A 9 -7.18 -11.53 -15.39
C LEU A 9 -6.98 -12.89 -16.05
N SER A 10 -6.09 -12.96 -17.05
CA SER A 10 -5.72 -14.20 -17.73
C SER A 10 -4.22 -14.46 -17.70
N GLY A 11 -3.86 -15.74 -17.70
CA GLY A 11 -2.47 -16.21 -17.70
C GLY A 11 -1.72 -15.95 -16.38
N ARG A 12 -0.46 -16.41 -16.31
CA ARG A 12 0.38 -16.29 -15.11
C ARG A 12 0.82 -14.85 -14.79
N HIS A 13 0.83 -13.96 -15.78
CA HIS A 13 1.28 -12.58 -15.64
C HIS A 13 0.12 -11.60 -15.39
N GLY A 14 -1.12 -12.08 -15.25
CA GLY A 14 -2.28 -11.23 -14.94
C GLY A 14 -2.62 -10.25 -16.07
N GLN A 15 -2.74 -10.73 -17.31
CA GLN A 15 -3.14 -9.88 -18.42
C GLN A 15 -4.64 -9.53 -18.30
N ILE A 16 -4.96 -8.24 -18.39
CA ILE A 16 -6.34 -7.74 -18.33
C ILE A 16 -7.15 -8.31 -19.50
N VAL A 17 -8.31 -8.88 -19.17
CA VAL A 17 -9.38 -9.29 -20.10
C VAL A 17 -10.59 -8.42 -19.82
N LEU A 18 -11.16 -7.82 -20.87
CA LEU A 18 -12.28 -6.90 -20.71
C LEU A 18 -13.53 -7.66 -20.25
N ASN A 19 -14.38 -7.03 -19.44
CA ASN A 19 -15.64 -7.65 -19.01
C ASN A 19 -16.57 -8.00 -20.20
N THR A 20 -16.42 -7.34 -21.34
CA THR A 20 -17.13 -7.64 -22.59
C THR A 20 -16.69 -8.97 -23.22
N GLU A 21 -15.50 -9.46 -22.89
CA GLU A 21 -14.89 -10.68 -23.42
C GLU A 21 -15.02 -11.88 -22.47
N ILE A 22 -15.59 -11.67 -21.27
CA ILE A 22 -15.71 -12.70 -20.22
C ILE A 22 -17.14 -13.23 -20.17
N GLU A 23 -17.31 -14.55 -20.08
CA GLU A 23 -18.58 -15.15 -19.69
C GLU A 23 -18.75 -15.06 -18.17
N THR A 24 -19.78 -14.35 -17.71
CA THR A 24 -19.90 -13.97 -16.29
C THR A 24 -21.06 -14.65 -15.56
N GLY A 25 -21.84 -15.50 -16.24
CA GLY A 25 -23.05 -16.09 -15.69
C GLY A 25 -23.97 -15.00 -15.12
N ASP A 26 -24.28 -15.10 -13.82
CA ASP A 26 -25.16 -14.18 -13.11
C ASP A 26 -24.46 -12.94 -12.54
N ILE A 27 -23.13 -12.81 -12.69
CA ILE A 27 -22.40 -11.64 -12.19
C ILE A 27 -22.68 -10.43 -13.10
N PRO A 28 -23.23 -9.34 -12.57
CA PRO A 28 -23.47 -8.11 -13.34
C PRO A 28 -22.16 -7.53 -13.86
N LYS A 29 -22.16 -7.01 -15.09
CA LYS A 29 -21.00 -6.34 -15.69
C LYS A 29 -21.13 -4.84 -15.54
N ALA A 30 -20.01 -4.15 -15.32
CA ALA A 30 -19.97 -2.70 -15.37
C ALA A 30 -20.38 -2.20 -16.77
N GLU A 31 -21.14 -1.11 -16.79
CA GLU A 31 -21.58 -0.47 -18.03
C GLU A 31 -20.39 0.01 -18.86
N GLN A 32 -20.40 -0.31 -20.15
CA GLN A 32 -19.42 0.24 -21.08
C GLN A 32 -19.92 1.59 -21.60
N LEU A 33 -19.23 2.66 -21.22
CA LEU A 33 -19.58 4.02 -21.63
C LEU A 33 -19.28 4.31 -23.11
N GLY A 34 -18.30 3.63 -23.70
CA GLY A 34 -17.97 3.81 -25.12
C GLY A 34 -16.75 3.03 -25.60
N THR A 35 -16.39 3.21 -26.88
CA THR A 35 -15.14 2.73 -27.48
C THR A 35 -14.55 3.84 -28.34
N VAL A 36 -13.26 4.15 -28.15
CA VAL A 36 -12.55 5.16 -28.92
C VAL A 36 -11.44 4.49 -29.72
N LYS A 37 -11.38 4.74 -31.04
CA LYS A 37 -10.40 4.12 -31.96
C LYS A 37 -9.30 5.08 -32.42
N THR A 38 -9.61 6.37 -32.50
CA THR A 38 -8.69 7.45 -32.90
C THR A 38 -8.88 8.64 -31.97
N ASP A 39 -7.93 9.57 -31.95
CA ASP A 39 -8.02 10.82 -31.16
C ASP A 39 -8.31 10.60 -29.66
N TYR A 40 -7.82 9.48 -29.12
CA TYR A 40 -8.09 9.04 -27.75
C TYR A 40 -7.60 10.06 -26.71
N VAL A 41 -6.54 10.81 -26.99
CA VAL A 41 -6.08 11.91 -26.13
C VAL A 41 -7.14 13.00 -26.04
N TRP A 42 -7.68 13.43 -27.18
CA TRP A 42 -8.72 14.45 -27.21
C TRP A 42 -10.00 13.98 -26.50
N HIS A 43 -10.42 12.73 -26.72
CA HIS A 43 -11.57 12.18 -26.02
C HIS A 43 -11.33 12.05 -24.50
N TYR A 44 -10.12 11.68 -24.08
CA TYR A 44 -9.75 11.63 -22.68
C TYR A 44 -9.83 13.02 -22.05
N GLU A 45 -9.30 14.05 -22.72
CA GLU A 45 -9.36 15.43 -22.25
C GLU A 45 -10.79 15.97 -22.18
N GLN A 46 -11.65 15.61 -23.14
CA GLN A 46 -13.07 15.98 -23.11
C GLN A 46 -13.80 15.30 -21.95
N GLU A 47 -13.58 14.00 -21.74
CA GLU A 47 -14.15 13.26 -20.62
C GLU A 47 -13.73 13.90 -19.29
N GLN A 48 -12.45 14.27 -19.15
CA GLN A 48 -11.93 14.95 -17.97
C GLN A 48 -12.65 16.28 -17.70
N GLN A 49 -12.87 17.08 -18.75
CA GLN A 49 -13.61 18.34 -18.65
C GLN A 49 -15.09 18.13 -18.31
N ASP A 50 -15.73 17.12 -18.88
CA ASP A 50 -17.14 16.81 -18.62
C ASP A 50 -17.34 16.27 -17.21
N LEU A 51 -16.40 15.45 -16.70
CA LEU A 51 -16.35 15.05 -15.30
C LEU A 51 -16.23 16.27 -14.38
N ASP A 52 -15.34 17.22 -14.69
CA ASP A 52 -15.16 18.45 -13.88
C ASP A 52 -16.43 19.31 -13.82
N ARG A 53 -17.16 19.40 -14.95
CA ARG A 53 -18.44 20.15 -15.01
C ARG A 53 -19.53 19.49 -14.17
N ARG A 54 -19.50 18.16 -14.04
CA ARG A 54 -20.47 17.37 -13.26
C ARG A 54 -20.18 17.37 -11.76
N LEU A 55 -18.99 17.79 -11.33
CA LEU A 55 -18.66 17.89 -9.90
C LEU A 55 -19.33 19.10 -9.24
N GLU A 56 -20.06 18.81 -8.17
CA GLU A 56 -20.63 19.81 -7.27
C GLU A 56 -19.71 20.01 -6.06
N PHE A 57 -19.27 21.25 -5.80
CA PHE A 57 -18.53 21.57 -4.57
C PHE A 57 -19.50 21.64 -3.39
N ILE A 58 -19.24 20.87 -2.33
CA ILE A 58 -20.14 20.74 -1.18
C ILE A 58 -19.56 21.29 0.13
N GLY A 59 -18.34 21.82 0.12
CA GLY A 59 -17.71 22.44 1.29
C GLY A 59 -16.28 21.96 1.52
N LEU A 60 -15.76 22.18 2.73
CA LEU A 60 -14.45 21.70 3.16
C LEU A 60 -14.62 20.60 4.23
N ASN A 61 -13.71 19.64 4.26
CA ASN A 61 -13.63 18.65 5.34
C ASN A 61 -12.92 19.21 6.58
N GLU A 62 -12.79 18.40 7.63
CA GLU A 62 -12.11 18.77 8.89
C GLU A 62 -10.66 19.24 8.67
N SER A 63 -9.99 18.71 7.65
CA SER A 63 -8.62 19.08 7.25
C SER A 63 -8.57 20.29 6.31
N GLN A 64 -9.68 21.02 6.14
CA GLN A 64 -9.82 22.17 5.21
C GLN A 64 -9.64 21.80 3.73
N ALA A 65 -9.69 20.51 3.37
CA ALA A 65 -9.61 20.08 1.97
C ALA A 65 -10.99 20.17 1.30
N PRO A 66 -11.07 20.56 0.02
CA PRO A 66 -12.34 20.67 -0.69
C PRO A 66 -13.02 19.32 -0.87
N MET A 67 -14.33 19.30 -0.60
CA MET A 67 -15.21 18.16 -0.79
C MET A 67 -16.10 18.38 -2.00
N PHE A 68 -16.23 17.33 -2.80
CA PHE A 68 -17.07 17.33 -4.00
C PHE A 68 -18.08 16.19 -3.96
N ARG A 69 -19.23 16.38 -4.61
CA ARG A 69 -20.24 15.36 -4.90
C ARG A 69 -20.31 15.15 -6.42
N GLY A 70 -20.29 13.90 -6.85
CA GLY A 70 -20.34 13.52 -8.26
C GLY A 70 -19.62 12.20 -8.51
N GLU A 71 -19.28 11.95 -9.78
CA GLU A 71 -18.45 10.81 -10.19
C GLU A 71 -16.97 11.11 -9.92
N GLU A 72 -16.24 10.16 -9.32
CA GLU A 72 -14.80 10.32 -9.04
C GLU A 72 -13.96 10.36 -10.32
N GLY A 73 -14.42 9.68 -11.37
CA GLY A 73 -13.73 9.58 -12.64
C GLY A 73 -14.22 8.40 -13.48
N SER A 74 -13.54 8.15 -14.59
CA SER A 74 -13.78 7.00 -15.47
C SER A 74 -12.52 6.13 -15.61
N ILE A 75 -12.70 4.86 -15.94
CA ILE A 75 -11.61 3.91 -16.17
C ILE A 75 -11.54 3.59 -17.66
N TRP A 76 -10.35 3.76 -18.22
CA TRP A 76 -10.06 3.54 -19.64
C TRP A 76 -9.20 2.29 -19.80
N TYR A 77 -9.66 1.34 -20.62
CA TYR A 77 -8.87 0.18 -21.02
C TYR A 77 -8.36 0.37 -22.45
N VAL A 78 -7.05 0.53 -22.59
CA VAL A 78 -6.39 0.86 -23.86
C VAL A 78 -5.62 -0.35 -24.36
N LYS A 79 -6.00 -0.85 -25.54
CA LYS A 79 -5.26 -1.92 -26.22
C LYS A 79 -4.07 -1.33 -26.96
N ILE A 80 -2.87 -1.84 -26.70
CA ILE A 80 -1.66 -1.39 -27.39
C ILE A 80 -1.68 -1.94 -28.81
N LYS A 81 -1.47 -1.05 -29.78
CA LYS A 81 -1.45 -1.39 -31.20
C LYS A 81 -0.48 -2.55 -31.46
N ASP A 82 -0.93 -3.49 -32.30
CA ASP A 82 -0.16 -4.66 -32.72
C ASP A 82 0.22 -5.64 -31.58
N THR A 83 -0.44 -5.53 -30.42
CA THR A 83 -0.29 -6.46 -29.30
C THR A 83 -1.65 -6.94 -28.77
N SER A 84 -1.62 -7.97 -27.93
CA SER A 84 -2.77 -8.35 -27.10
C SER A 84 -2.83 -7.58 -25.77
N GLU A 85 -1.84 -6.74 -25.47
CA GLU A 85 -1.72 -6.06 -24.18
C GLU A 85 -2.81 -4.99 -24.02
N VAL A 86 -3.46 -4.99 -22.85
CA VAL A 86 -4.45 -4.00 -22.43
C VAL A 86 -3.92 -3.31 -21.18
N ARG A 87 -3.89 -1.99 -21.21
CA ARG A 87 -3.49 -1.14 -20.08
C ARG A 87 -4.69 -0.38 -19.54
N MET A 88 -4.74 -0.25 -18.22
CA MET A 88 -5.77 0.53 -17.53
C MET A 88 -5.24 1.94 -17.23
N TYR A 89 -6.05 2.96 -17.54
CA TYR A 89 -5.82 4.36 -17.22
C TYR A 89 -7.01 4.90 -16.43
N LYS A 90 -6.74 5.72 -15.41
CA LYS A 90 -7.78 6.40 -14.63
C LYS A 90 -7.90 7.83 -15.17
N CYS A 91 -9.09 8.22 -15.64
CA CYS A 91 -9.41 9.59 -16.01
C CYS A 91 -10.14 10.25 -14.84
N LYS A 92 -9.46 11.16 -14.14
CA LYS A 92 -10.04 11.90 -13.01
C LYS A 92 -10.23 13.38 -13.37
N PRO A 93 -11.33 14.02 -12.98
CA PRO A 93 -11.51 15.46 -13.10
C PRO A 93 -10.38 16.24 -12.42
N HIS A 94 -9.96 17.36 -13.02
CA HIS A 94 -8.83 18.15 -12.54
C HIS A 94 -9.03 18.63 -11.11
N ARG A 95 -10.28 18.93 -10.70
CA ARG A 95 -10.56 19.36 -9.33
C ARG A 95 -10.33 18.26 -8.30
N ILE A 96 -10.57 17.00 -8.67
CA ILE A 96 -10.27 15.84 -7.82
C ILE A 96 -8.77 15.57 -7.80
N GLU A 97 -8.11 15.66 -8.96
CA GLU A 97 -6.65 15.60 -9.02
C GLU A 97 -6.00 16.70 -8.18
N GLN A 98 -6.56 17.92 -8.15
CA GLN A 98 -6.10 19.00 -7.29
C GLN A 98 -6.31 18.73 -5.81
N VAL A 99 -7.34 17.99 -5.39
CA VAL A 99 -7.49 17.55 -3.99
C VAL A 99 -6.37 16.57 -3.64
N HIS A 100 -6.09 15.61 -4.52
CA HIS A 100 -4.97 14.69 -4.36
C HIS A 100 -3.61 15.41 -4.41
N TRP A 101 -3.47 16.46 -5.24
CA TRP A 101 -2.22 17.21 -5.38
C TRP A 101 -2.04 18.30 -4.31
N THR A 102 -3.09 18.85 -3.71
CA THR A 102 -2.93 19.69 -2.51
C THR A 102 -2.43 18.85 -1.32
N GLN A 103 -2.62 17.53 -1.33
CA GLN A 103 -1.92 16.59 -0.45
C GLN A 103 -0.46 16.34 -0.89
N THR A 104 -0.10 16.48 -2.17
CA THR A 104 1.29 16.29 -2.65
C THR A 104 2.29 17.36 -2.19
N GLN A 105 1.83 18.51 -1.67
CA GLN A 105 2.73 19.47 -1.01
C GLN A 105 2.98 19.15 0.48
N THR A 106 2.38 18.09 1.01
CA THR A 106 2.55 17.67 2.40
C THR A 106 3.40 16.40 2.47
N GLN A 107 4.23 16.30 3.50
CA GLN A 107 4.95 15.06 3.81
C GLN A 107 3.99 13.86 3.77
N LEU A 108 4.49 12.71 3.29
CA LEU A 108 3.79 11.43 3.39
C LEU A 108 3.35 11.20 4.83
N SER A 109 2.17 10.62 5.01
CA SER A 109 1.71 10.31 6.36
C SER A 109 2.58 9.22 6.98
N PRO A 110 2.80 9.25 8.32
CA PRO A 110 3.54 8.19 9.00
C PRO A 110 2.95 6.80 8.74
N THR A 111 1.63 6.70 8.57
CA THR A 111 0.93 5.44 8.32
C THR A 111 1.31 4.84 6.98
N GLU A 112 1.37 5.65 5.92
CA GLU A 112 1.75 5.21 4.57
C GLU A 112 3.23 4.77 4.52
N ILE A 113 4.10 5.54 5.16
CA ILE A 113 5.52 5.18 5.31
C ILE A 113 5.64 3.84 6.04
N TRP A 114 4.95 3.67 7.17
CA TRP A 114 5.02 2.44 7.96
C TRP A 114 4.50 1.22 7.19
N ALA A 115 3.35 1.34 6.54
CA ALA A 115 2.78 0.26 5.74
C ALA A 115 3.73 -0.19 4.62
N THR A 116 4.40 0.78 3.98
CA THR A 116 5.38 0.50 2.93
C THR A 116 6.62 -0.19 3.46
N ILE A 117 7.12 0.23 4.63
CA ILE A 117 8.24 -0.46 5.31
C ILE A 117 7.86 -1.91 5.63
N LEU A 118 6.64 -2.16 6.14
CA LEU A 118 6.17 -3.53 6.41
C LEU A 118 6.11 -4.37 5.12
N LYS A 119 5.57 -3.83 4.03
CA LYS A 119 5.55 -4.48 2.71
C LYS A 119 6.97 -4.80 2.21
N ALA A 120 7.95 -3.94 2.50
CA ALA A 120 9.33 -4.24 2.16
C ALA A 120 9.89 -5.42 2.96
N PHE A 121 9.60 -5.50 4.26
CA PHE A 121 9.99 -6.66 5.09
C PHE A 121 9.32 -7.98 4.69
N GLU A 122 8.23 -7.96 3.92
CA GLU A 122 7.63 -9.17 3.33
C GLU A 122 8.46 -9.73 2.16
N ASN A 123 9.24 -8.87 1.50
CA ASN A 123 9.99 -9.21 0.28
C ASN A 123 11.51 -9.32 0.53
N TRP A 124 12.02 -8.57 1.52
CA TRP A 124 13.44 -8.53 1.88
C TRP A 124 13.64 -8.70 3.38
N GLU A 125 14.65 -9.48 3.77
CA GLU A 125 14.97 -9.71 5.18
C GLU A 125 15.54 -8.46 5.87
N ASN A 126 16.32 -7.66 5.15
CA ASN A 126 16.86 -6.38 5.60
C ASN A 126 16.69 -5.33 4.49
N PRO A 127 15.53 -4.69 4.39
CA PRO A 127 15.24 -3.73 3.33
C PRO A 127 16.05 -2.43 3.51
N GLU A 128 16.56 -1.86 2.42
CA GLU A 128 17.29 -0.60 2.39
C GLU A 128 16.42 0.58 1.95
N LEU A 129 16.88 1.80 2.21
CA LEU A 129 16.12 3.03 1.93
C LEU A 129 15.66 3.12 0.46
N ASP A 130 16.53 2.76 -0.48
CA ASP A 130 16.24 2.79 -1.91
C ASP A 130 15.07 1.87 -2.28
N GLU A 131 14.90 0.74 -1.60
CA GLU A 131 13.79 -0.19 -1.82
C GLU A 131 12.48 0.39 -1.29
N ILE A 132 12.52 1.10 -0.14
CA ILE A 132 11.35 1.81 0.38
C ILE A 132 10.93 2.94 -0.58
N ILE A 133 11.89 3.71 -1.08
CA ILE A 133 11.64 4.77 -2.06
C ILE A 133 11.05 4.19 -3.34
N ALA A 134 11.58 3.06 -3.83
CA ALA A 134 11.10 2.43 -5.05
C ALA A 134 9.62 2.04 -4.93
N ILE A 135 9.20 1.46 -3.80
CA ILE A 135 7.79 1.12 -3.56
C ILE A 135 6.93 2.38 -3.43
N LEU A 136 7.36 3.38 -2.65
CA LEU A 136 6.62 4.63 -2.50
C LEU A 136 6.45 5.36 -3.84
N ASN A 137 7.45 5.30 -4.72
CA ASN A 137 7.41 5.96 -6.02
C ASN A 137 6.45 5.29 -7.03
N GLU A 138 5.85 4.14 -6.68
CA GLU A 138 4.73 3.56 -7.44
C GLU A 138 3.46 4.41 -7.28
N ASP A 139 3.25 5.00 -6.10
CA ASP A 139 2.00 5.65 -5.71
C ASP A 139 2.14 7.15 -5.40
N TYR A 140 3.35 7.62 -5.09
CA TYR A 140 3.64 8.99 -4.67
C TYR A 140 4.69 9.66 -5.56
N PRO A 141 4.57 10.97 -5.80
CA PRO A 141 5.56 11.69 -6.58
C PRO A 141 6.87 11.91 -5.79
N ILE A 142 7.99 11.95 -6.51
CA ILE A 142 9.34 11.92 -5.93
C ILE A 142 9.65 13.13 -5.04
N ASP A 143 9.06 14.29 -5.33
CA ASP A 143 9.18 15.51 -4.54
C ASP A 143 8.55 15.35 -3.15
N GLN A 144 7.39 14.70 -3.08
CA GLN A 144 6.73 14.37 -1.80
C GLN A 144 7.56 13.35 -0.99
N ILE A 145 8.10 12.32 -1.64
CA ILE A 145 9.00 11.34 -1.00
C ILE A 145 10.24 12.04 -0.45
N THR A 146 10.83 12.96 -1.24
CA THR A 146 12.02 13.72 -0.85
C THR A 146 11.77 14.56 0.40
N LEU A 147 10.59 15.19 0.53
CA LEU A 147 10.20 15.95 1.72
C LEU A 147 10.06 15.08 2.98
N SER A 148 9.79 13.78 2.81
CA SER A 148 9.62 12.80 3.89
C SER A 148 10.85 11.95 4.17
N ILE A 149 11.97 12.16 3.46
CA ILE A 149 13.12 11.23 3.50
C ILE A 149 13.64 10.97 4.91
N GLY A 150 13.80 12.01 5.73
CA GLY A 150 14.30 11.85 7.10
C GLY A 150 13.32 11.07 7.99
N GLN A 151 12.01 11.20 7.75
CA GLN A 151 11.01 10.41 8.47
C GLN A 151 11.02 8.96 8.02
N ILE A 152 11.17 8.71 6.72
CA ILE A 152 11.30 7.36 6.15
C ILE A 152 12.51 6.65 6.76
N GLU A 153 13.68 7.30 6.78
CA GLU A 153 14.90 6.76 7.38
C GLU A 153 14.72 6.44 8.87
N GLN A 154 14.12 7.35 9.64
CA GLN A 154 13.88 7.14 11.07
C GLN A 154 12.95 5.94 11.32
N MET A 155 11.89 5.82 10.54
CA MET A 155 10.92 4.74 10.68
C MET A 155 11.50 3.40 10.20
N LEU A 156 12.27 3.40 9.12
CA LEU A 156 12.98 2.20 8.64
C LEU A 156 13.98 1.70 9.69
N ASN A 157 14.79 2.59 10.27
CA ASN A 157 15.72 2.24 11.34
C ASN A 157 14.99 1.69 12.58
N THR A 158 13.83 2.26 12.92
CA THR A 158 12.99 1.75 14.02
C THR A 158 12.52 0.32 13.74
N ALA A 159 12.07 0.04 12.51
CA ALA A 159 11.65 -1.29 12.10
C ALA A 159 12.81 -2.30 12.09
N LYS A 160 13.96 -1.93 11.52
CA LYS A 160 15.20 -2.75 11.54
C LYS A 160 15.62 -3.11 12.96
N ASN A 161 15.70 -2.11 13.85
CA ASN A 161 16.05 -2.33 15.26
C ASN A 161 15.06 -3.28 15.96
N ALA A 162 13.76 -3.17 15.66
CA ALA A 162 12.75 -4.07 16.21
C ALA A 162 12.90 -5.51 15.69
N ALA A 163 13.21 -5.69 14.40
CA ALA A 163 13.47 -6.99 13.79
C ALA A 163 14.73 -7.64 14.38
N ASP A 164 15.83 -6.90 14.47
CA ASP A 164 17.09 -7.37 15.07
C ASP A 164 16.92 -7.72 16.55
N THR A 165 16.19 -6.90 17.31
CA THR A 165 15.90 -7.19 18.72
C THR A 165 15.13 -8.50 18.85
N ARG A 166 14.13 -8.73 17.99
CA ARG A 166 13.35 -9.96 17.98
C ARG A 166 14.23 -11.17 17.66
N ARG A 167 15.06 -11.08 16.62
CA ARG A 167 15.99 -12.12 16.22
C ARG A 167 16.96 -12.48 17.35
N LYS A 168 17.59 -11.48 17.97
CA LYS A 168 18.52 -11.69 19.10
C LYS A 168 17.81 -12.35 20.30
N ILE A 169 16.57 -11.96 20.61
CA ILE A 169 15.78 -12.61 21.68
C ILE A 169 15.51 -14.07 21.34
N TRP A 170 15.11 -14.38 20.10
CA TRP A 170 14.92 -15.75 19.63
C TRP A 170 16.20 -16.58 19.82
N GLU A 171 17.33 -16.09 19.31
CA GLU A 171 18.64 -16.75 19.43
C GLU A 171 19.00 -17.04 20.89
N LEU A 172 18.80 -16.06 21.79
CA LEU A 172 19.07 -16.23 23.22
C LEU A 172 18.11 -17.23 23.90
N MET A 173 16.86 -17.28 23.47
CA MET A 173 15.90 -18.25 23.96
C MET A 173 16.31 -19.68 23.57
N VAL A 174 16.63 -19.89 22.29
CA VAL A 174 17.13 -21.19 21.80
C VAL A 174 18.42 -21.59 22.52
N MET A 175 19.38 -20.67 22.66
CA MET A 175 20.66 -20.92 23.35
C MET A 175 20.49 -21.33 24.81
N HIS A 176 19.49 -20.76 25.50
CA HIS A 176 19.20 -21.07 26.90
C HIS A 176 18.19 -22.22 27.07
N GLY A 177 17.73 -22.84 25.98
CA GLY A 177 16.76 -23.93 26.02
C GLY A 177 15.38 -23.48 26.53
N PHE A 178 15.00 -22.23 26.29
CA PHE A 178 13.66 -21.72 26.58
C PHE A 178 12.73 -22.01 25.40
N ASP A 179 11.51 -22.42 25.73
CA ASP A 179 10.44 -22.72 24.76
C ASP A 179 9.30 -21.69 24.84
N SER A 180 8.26 -21.93 24.03
CA SER A 180 7.02 -21.16 23.99
C SER A 180 6.27 -21.13 25.34
N ASN A 181 6.41 -22.16 26.17
CA ASN A 181 5.71 -22.32 27.45
C ASN A 181 6.48 -21.80 28.67
N THR A 182 7.76 -21.46 28.48
CA THR A 182 8.62 -20.98 29.55
C THR A 182 8.06 -19.68 30.13
N ASN A 183 8.12 -19.50 31.45
CA ASN A 183 7.62 -18.28 32.09
C ASN A 183 8.35 -17.03 31.55
N THR A 184 7.61 -16.09 30.96
CA THR A 184 8.18 -14.86 30.36
C THR A 184 9.05 -14.06 31.34
N ALA A 185 8.70 -14.00 32.63
CA ALA A 185 9.51 -13.29 33.62
C ALA A 185 10.88 -13.97 33.84
N THR A 186 10.90 -15.30 33.83
CA THR A 186 12.15 -16.08 33.91
C THR A 186 13.05 -15.80 32.71
N VAL A 187 12.49 -15.82 31.49
CA VAL A 187 13.23 -15.47 30.27
C VAL A 187 13.77 -14.05 30.36
N PHE A 188 12.91 -13.09 30.73
CA PHE A 188 13.27 -11.69 30.86
C PHE A 188 14.43 -11.46 31.84
N HIS A 189 14.35 -12.00 33.07
CA HIS A 189 15.43 -11.86 34.05
C HIS A 189 16.76 -12.45 33.56
N LYS A 190 16.72 -13.48 32.71
CA LYS A 190 17.91 -14.10 32.16
C LYS A 190 18.58 -13.26 31.07
N ILE A 191 17.79 -12.66 30.17
CA ILE A 191 18.33 -12.07 28.93
C ILE A 191 18.30 -10.54 28.89
N ALA A 192 17.53 -9.87 29.77
CA ALA A 192 17.32 -8.42 29.69
C ALA A 192 18.60 -7.59 29.79
N SER A 193 19.61 -8.05 30.53
CA SER A 193 20.90 -7.36 30.66
C SER A 193 21.72 -7.28 29.37
N GLN A 194 21.32 -7.99 28.31
CA GLN A 194 21.99 -7.99 27.00
C GLN A 194 21.42 -6.96 26.01
N PHE A 195 20.51 -6.12 26.48
CA PHE A 195 19.79 -5.12 25.69
C PHE A 195 19.88 -3.77 26.39
N ASP A 196 20.16 -2.72 25.61
CA ASP A 196 20.18 -1.33 26.10
C ASP A 196 18.79 -0.67 25.99
N GLN A 197 17.83 -1.35 25.34
CA GLN A 197 16.46 -0.88 25.15
C GLN A 197 15.62 -0.92 26.44
N ASP A 198 14.49 -0.20 26.43
CA ASP A 198 13.53 -0.19 27.53
C ASP A 198 13.06 -1.60 27.92
N ASN A 199 13.11 -1.90 29.23
CA ASN A 199 12.74 -3.19 29.79
C ASN A 199 11.32 -3.65 29.41
N ARG A 200 10.36 -2.72 29.30
CA ARG A 200 8.98 -3.04 28.89
C ARG A 200 8.93 -3.48 27.43
N LEU A 201 9.74 -2.87 26.57
CA LEU A 201 9.85 -3.27 25.17
C LEU A 201 10.42 -4.68 25.05
N ILE A 202 11.53 -4.96 25.76
CA ILE A 202 12.14 -6.30 25.77
C ILE A 202 11.15 -7.35 26.27
N TYR A 203 10.46 -7.07 27.39
CA TYR A 203 9.46 -7.98 27.93
C TYR A 203 8.30 -8.25 26.95
N LYS A 204 7.83 -7.22 26.24
CA LYS A 204 6.79 -7.37 25.20
C LYS A 204 7.30 -8.20 24.02
N THR A 205 8.53 -7.97 23.57
CA THR A 205 9.12 -8.70 22.44
C THR A 205 9.33 -10.18 22.78
N ILE A 206 9.74 -10.52 24.01
CA ILE A 206 9.81 -11.92 24.48
C ILE A 206 8.46 -12.61 24.31
N LYS A 207 7.35 -11.98 24.77
CA LYS A 207 6.01 -12.56 24.60
C LYS A 207 5.65 -12.80 23.14
N ASN A 208 6.06 -11.90 22.24
CA ASN A 208 5.80 -12.06 20.81
C ASN A 208 6.62 -13.22 20.22
N VAL A 209 7.89 -13.34 20.60
CA VAL A 209 8.76 -14.46 20.21
C VAL A 209 8.18 -15.79 20.69
N GLN A 210 7.75 -15.88 21.95
CA GLN A 210 7.12 -17.10 22.51
C GLN A 210 5.87 -17.52 21.74
N LYS A 211 5.04 -16.56 21.31
CA LYS A 211 3.89 -16.83 20.45
C LYS A 211 4.29 -17.36 19.09
N MET A 212 5.37 -16.84 18.50
CA MET A 212 5.89 -17.31 17.21
C MET A 212 6.42 -18.75 17.32
N MET A 213 7.19 -19.05 18.36
CA MET A 213 7.67 -20.42 18.63
C MET A 213 6.50 -21.41 18.76
N HIS A 214 5.42 -21.01 19.45
CA HIS A 214 4.24 -21.86 19.59
C HIS A 214 3.57 -22.20 18.26
N MET A 215 3.54 -21.27 17.30
CA MET A 215 2.98 -21.51 15.96
C MET A 215 3.87 -22.40 15.08
N GLU A 216 5.16 -22.56 15.39
CA GLU A 216 6.06 -23.50 14.70
C GLU A 216 5.99 -24.92 15.29
N ASP A 217 5.49 -25.06 16.53
CA ASP A 217 5.30 -26.34 17.21
C ASP A 217 3.99 -27.08 16.81
N GLU A 218 3.07 -26.39 16.10
CA GLU A 218 1.77 -26.91 15.61
C GLU A 218 1.82 -27.35 14.13
#